data_AF-A0A8J3U5V5-F1
#
_entry.id   AF-A0A8J3U5V5-F1
#
_cell.length_a   1.000
_cell.length_b   1.000
_cell.length_c   1.000
_cell.angle_alpha   90.00
_cell.angle_beta   90.00
_cell.angle_gamma   90.00
#
_symmetry.space_group_name_H-M   'P 1'
#
loop_
_entity.id
_entity.type
_entity.pdbx_description
1 polymer ?
#
loop_
_entity_poly.entity_id
_entity_poly.type
_entity_poly.pdbx_seq_one_letter_code
_entity_poly.pdbx_strand_id
1 'polypeptide(L)'
;MKGGRFSRGLHATAVLPALLAATSPDARGARLYGPSGLGNLSGAPAEQTVYSRLRSEDDTNRIWQSSEELTGTSFPVALSMTDPRGGR
;
A
#
# COMPACT_ATOMS: atom_id res chain seq x y z
N MET A 1 8.86 -20.54 -34.82
CA MET A 1 9.43 -20.63 -33.45
C MET A 1 8.95 -19.44 -32.64
N LYS A 2 7.91 -19.57 -31.80
CA LYS A 2 7.49 -18.52 -30.87
C LYS A 2 8.08 -18.86 -29.50
N GLY A 3 9.18 -18.20 -29.14
CA GLY A 3 9.86 -18.38 -27.87
C GLY A 3 8.99 -17.90 -26.71
N GLY A 4 8.42 -18.87 -25.97
CA GLY A 4 7.79 -18.61 -24.69
C GLY A 4 8.82 -18.07 -23.71
N ARG A 5 8.72 -16.78 -23.38
CA ARG A 5 9.45 -16.19 -22.26
C ARG A 5 8.73 -16.61 -20.98
N PHE A 6 9.07 -17.80 -20.50
CA PHE A 6 8.79 -18.19 -19.12
C PHE A 6 9.55 -17.23 -18.20
N SER A 7 8.79 -16.57 -17.32
CA SER A 7 9.22 -15.60 -16.31
C SER A 7 10.28 -16.19 -15.37
N ARG A 8 11.54 -16.10 -15.78
CA ARG A 8 12.71 -16.48 -14.97
C ARG A 8 13.16 -15.25 -14.18
N GLY A 9 12.46 -14.92 -13.08
CA GLY A 9 12.81 -13.73 -12.30
C GLY A 9 11.95 -13.35 -11.09
N LEU A 10 11.12 -14.26 -10.56
CA LEU A 10 10.13 -13.93 -9.51
C LEU A 10 10.73 -13.20 -8.28
N HIS A 11 11.93 -13.56 -7.83
CA HIS A 11 12.50 -12.97 -6.61
C HIS A 11 13.00 -11.53 -6.77
N ALA A 12 13.73 -11.23 -7.86
CA ALA A 12 14.31 -9.91 -8.07
C ALA A 12 13.24 -8.87 -8.45
N THR A 13 12.16 -9.29 -9.12
CA THR A 13 11.09 -8.37 -9.49
C THR A 13 9.99 -8.27 -8.43
N ALA A 14 9.80 -9.28 -7.59
CA ALA A 14 8.81 -9.23 -6.49
C ALA A 14 9.10 -8.13 -5.46
N VAL A 15 10.35 -7.72 -5.27
CA VAL A 15 10.71 -6.65 -4.32
C VAL A 15 10.44 -5.25 -4.86
N LEU A 16 10.33 -5.09 -6.19
CA LEU A 16 10.27 -3.77 -6.83
C LEU A 16 9.07 -2.92 -6.40
N PRO A 17 7.85 -3.45 -6.16
CA PRO A 17 6.74 -2.63 -5.66
C PRO A 17 7.00 -2.06 -4.27
N ALA A 18 7.61 -2.84 -3.37
CA ALA A 18 7.97 -2.36 -2.03
C ALA A 18 9.07 -1.29 -2.11
N LEU A 19 10.06 -1.49 -2.98
CA LEU A 19 11.11 -0.49 -3.23
C LEU A 19 10.52 0.81 -3.80
N LEU A 20 9.59 0.72 -4.76
CA LEU A 20 8.88 1.87 -5.32
C LEU A 20 8.12 2.64 -4.23
N ALA A 21 7.35 1.93 -3.40
CA ALA A 21 6.57 2.54 -2.33
C ALA A 21 7.44 3.24 -1.27
N ALA A 22 8.62 2.67 -0.96
CA ALA A 22 9.51 3.19 0.06
C ALA A 22 10.36 4.38 -0.40
N THR A 23 10.63 4.51 -1.71
CA THR A 23 11.66 5.43 -2.21
C THR A 23 11.20 6.43 -3.26
N SER A 24 10.06 6.21 -3.91
CA SER A 24 9.57 7.13 -4.94
C SER A 24 9.17 8.48 -4.31
N PRO A 25 9.62 9.62 -4.87
CA PRO A 25 9.15 10.94 -4.43
C PRO A 25 7.66 11.14 -4.71
N ASP A 26 7.10 10.38 -5.65
CA ASP A 26 5.68 10.39 -5.99
C ASP A 26 4.87 9.39 -5.15
N ALA A 27 5.51 8.58 -4.31
CA ALA A 27 4.81 7.66 -3.43
C ALA A 27 4.00 8.44 -2.39
N ARG A 28 2.76 8.01 -2.17
CA ARG A 28 1.84 8.62 -1.20
C ARG A 28 1.40 7.59 -0.16
N GLY A 29 1.19 8.07 1.05
CA GLY A 29 0.51 7.28 2.10
C GLY A 29 -0.89 6.87 1.66
N ALA A 30 -1.41 5.80 2.27
CA ALA A 30 -2.71 5.21 1.95
C ALA A 30 -2.87 4.74 0.48
N ARG A 31 -1.77 4.44 -0.20
CA ARG A 31 -1.75 3.81 -1.53
C ARG A 31 -1.28 2.36 -1.46
N LEU A 32 -1.73 1.58 -2.44
CA LEU A 32 -1.27 0.21 -2.65
C LEU A 32 -0.39 0.18 -3.89
N TYR A 33 0.80 -0.39 -3.79
CA TYR A 33 1.72 -0.57 -4.92
C TYR A 33 1.94 -2.05 -5.17
N GLY A 34 1.86 -2.45 -6.44
CA GLY A 34 2.00 -3.83 -6.85
C GLY A 34 2.33 -3.95 -8.33
N PRO A 35 2.51 -5.18 -8.85
CA PRO A 35 2.87 -5.36 -10.25
C PRO A 35 1.66 -5.10 -11.16
N SER A 36 1.88 -4.48 -12.32
CA SER A 36 0.81 -3.93 -13.18
C SER A 36 0.17 -4.91 -14.18
N GLY A 37 0.64 -6.15 -14.23
CA GLY A 37 0.21 -7.17 -15.19
C GLY A 37 -1.02 -7.96 -14.73
N LEU A 38 -1.31 -9.04 -15.45
CA LEU A 38 -2.57 -9.78 -15.30
C LEU A 38 -2.81 -10.18 -13.83
N GLY A 39 -3.95 -9.74 -13.28
CA GLY A 39 -4.37 -10.05 -11.92
C GLY A 39 -3.47 -9.49 -10.82
N ASN A 40 -2.63 -8.48 -11.10
CA ASN A 40 -1.61 -7.98 -10.17
C ASN A 40 -0.55 -9.04 -9.78
N LEU A 41 -0.22 -9.96 -10.71
CA LEU A 41 0.68 -11.09 -10.46
C LEU A 41 2.06 -10.98 -11.14
N SER A 42 2.24 -10.06 -12.08
CA SER A 42 3.47 -9.92 -12.87
C SER A 42 3.58 -8.53 -13.49
N GLY A 43 4.72 -8.14 -14.05
CA GLY A 43 4.90 -6.82 -14.68
C GLY A 43 5.61 -5.79 -13.81
N ALA A 44 5.69 -4.56 -14.29
CA ALA A 44 6.40 -3.46 -13.64
C ALA A 44 5.64 -3.00 -12.37
N PRO A 45 6.34 -2.44 -11.36
CA PRO A 45 5.68 -1.87 -10.19
C PRO A 45 4.86 -0.63 -10.56
N ALA A 46 3.63 -0.57 -10.08
CA ALA A 46 2.72 0.55 -10.30
C ALA A 46 1.77 0.73 -9.09
N GLU A 47 1.14 1.90 -9.00
CA GLU A 47 0.03 2.11 -8.07
C GLU A 47 -1.16 1.24 -8.48
N GLN A 48 -1.85 0.67 -7.49
CA GLN A 48 -3.01 -0.17 -7.64
C GLN A 48 -4.19 0.39 -6.87
N THR A 49 -5.37 0.17 -7.41
CA THR A 49 -6.63 0.44 -6.73
C THR A 49 -6.76 -0.45 -5.50
N VAL A 50 -6.91 0.15 -4.33
CA VAL A 50 -7.20 -0.56 -3.06
C VAL A 50 -8.47 -1.40 -3.22
N TYR A 51 -8.52 -2.61 -2.67
CA TYR A 51 -9.72 -3.45 -2.72
C TYR A 51 -10.87 -2.80 -1.94
N SER A 52 -12.10 -2.91 -2.44
CA SER A 52 -13.28 -2.31 -1.78
C SER A 52 -13.45 -2.72 -0.32
N ARG A 53 -13.16 -3.99 -0.01
CA ARG A 53 -13.19 -4.52 1.36
C ARG A 53 -12.17 -3.87 2.32
N LEU A 54 -11.12 -3.25 1.81
CA LEU A 54 -10.10 -2.57 2.62
C LEU A 54 -10.38 -1.07 2.80
N ARG A 55 -11.55 -0.58 2.35
CA ARG A 55 -11.92 0.85 2.45
C ARG A 55 -12.87 1.16 3.61
N SER A 56 -13.24 0.16 4.41
CA SER A 56 -14.14 0.32 5.56
C SER A 56 -13.40 0.97 6.71
N GLU A 57 -13.78 2.20 7.07
CA GLU A 57 -13.21 2.93 8.21
C GLU A 57 -13.56 2.24 9.54
N ASP A 58 -14.79 1.73 9.67
CA ASP A 58 -15.22 0.97 10.84
C ASP A 58 -14.39 -0.29 11.07
N ASP A 59 -14.14 -1.07 10.02
CA ASP A 59 -13.29 -2.26 10.13
C ASP A 59 -11.83 -1.89 10.41
N THR A 60 -11.34 -0.79 9.83
CA THR A 60 -9.98 -0.29 10.09
C THR A 60 -9.81 0.06 11.56
N ASN A 61 -10.75 0.82 12.15
CA ASN A 61 -10.73 1.20 13.55
C ASN A 61 -10.80 -0.03 14.47
N ARG A 62 -11.70 -0.97 14.18
CA ARG A 62 -11.86 -2.19 14.98
C ARG A 62 -10.59 -3.04 14.97
N ILE A 63 -9.98 -3.25 13.80
CA ILE A 63 -8.75 -4.05 13.67
C ILE A 63 -7.58 -3.35 14.36
N TRP A 64 -7.47 -2.03 14.25
CA TRP A 64 -6.42 -1.27 14.92
C TRP A 64 -6.52 -1.38 16.44
N GLN A 65 -7.71 -1.13 17.00
CA GLN A 65 -7.94 -1.24 18.43
C GLN A 65 -7.61 -2.66 18.96
N SER A 66 -8.06 -3.70 18.28
CA SER A 66 -7.72 -5.08 18.68
C SER A 66 -6.21 -5.34 18.59
N SER A 67 -5.50 -4.74 17.63
CA SER A 67 -4.05 -4.88 17.50
C SER A 67 -3.29 -4.19 18.65
N GLU A 68 -3.74 -3.01 19.07
CA GLU A 68 -3.23 -2.29 20.23
C GLU A 68 -3.43 -3.10 21.53
N GLU A 69 -4.65 -3.61 21.74
CA GLU A 69 -5.00 -4.46 22.88
C GLU A 69 -4.14 -5.73 22.95
N LEU A 70 -3.97 -6.41 21.81
CA LEU A 70 -3.18 -7.66 21.72
C LEU A 70 -1.67 -7.44 21.91
N THR A 71 -1.16 -6.28 21.49
CA THR A 71 0.28 -5.96 21.60
C THR A 71 0.63 -5.19 22.88
N GLY A 72 -0.37 -4.72 23.63
CA GLY A 72 -0.17 -3.83 24.77
C GLY A 72 0.45 -2.49 24.37
N THR A 73 0.34 -2.10 23.09
CA THR A 73 0.86 -0.83 22.58
C THR A 73 -0.30 0.14 22.34
N SER A 74 -0.02 1.43 22.40
CA SER A 74 -0.99 2.46 22.03
C SER A 74 -0.30 3.51 21.20
N PHE A 75 -0.92 3.86 20.08
CA PHE A 75 -0.45 4.91 19.20
C PHE A 75 -1.25 6.18 19.48
N PRO A 76 -0.58 7.34 19.62
CA PRO A 76 -1.30 8.59 19.72
C PRO A 76 -2.07 8.81 18.42
N VAL A 77 -3.36 9.09 18.51
CA VAL A 77 -4.12 9.63 17.37
C VAL A 77 -3.43 10.94 17.00
N ALA A 78 -2.76 10.95 15.85
CA ALA A 78 -2.11 12.16 15.37
C ALA A 78 -3.20 13.23 15.27
N LEU A 79 -3.10 14.27 16.11
CA LEU A 79 -3.87 15.48 15.91
C LEU A 79 -3.53 15.94 14.49
N SER A 80 -4.49 15.83 13.58
CA SER A 80 -4.36 16.37 12.24
C SER A 80 -4.02 17.84 12.42
N MET A 81 -2.76 18.18 12.19
CA MET A 81 -2.23 19.52 12.37
C MET A 81 -3.03 20.38 11.40
N THR A 82 -3.96 21.13 12.00
CA THR A 82 -5.02 21.87 11.35
C THR A 82 -4.45 22.63 10.16
N ASP A 83 -5.11 22.45 9.02
CA ASP A 83 -5.00 23.29 7.83
C ASP A 83 -4.69 24.76 8.21
N PRO A 84 -3.51 25.31 7.86
CA PRO A 84 -3.17 26.70 8.13
C PRO A 84 -3.89 27.68 7.18
N ARG A 85 -4.89 27.24 6.39
CA ARG A 85 -5.73 28.13 5.57
C ARG A 85 -7.20 28.15 5.98
N GLY A 86 -7.46 28.22 7.28
CA GLY A 86 -8.64 28.92 7.78
C GLY A 86 -8.45 30.43 7.68
N GLY A 87 -8.76 31.03 6.52
CA GLY A 87 -8.68 32.47 6.29
C GLY A 87 -9.88 32.99 5.53
N ARG A 88 -10.93 33.36 6.28
CA ARG A 88 -12.09 34.21 5.94
C ARG A 88 -12.78 34.02 4.60
#